data_AF-A0A3S2USC8-F1
#
_entry.id   AF-A0A3S2USC8-F1
#
_cell.length_a   1.000
_cell.length_b   1.000
_cell.length_c   1.000
_cell.angle_alpha   90.00
_cell.angle_beta   90.00
_cell.angle_gamma   90.00
#
_symmetry.space_group_name_H-M   'P 1'
#
loop_
_entity.id
_entity.type
_entity.pdbx_description
1 polymer ?
#
loop_
_entity_poly.entity_id
_entity_poly.type
_entity_poly.pdbx_seq_one_letter_code
_entity_poly.pdbx_strand_id
1 'polypeptide(L)' 'MSVPPDNKAFETLRARAALAGYRLLRTDERDGQVMYLVERSGIVRALRTIEDVESLFVSTSGVRP' A
#
# COMPACT_ATOMS: atom_id res chain seq x y z
N MET A 1 -0.26 18.83 -14.30
CA MET A 1 0.58 18.00 -13.41
C MET A 1 0.16 16.55 -13.65
N SER A 2 0.86 15.85 -14.53
CA SER A 2 0.52 14.46 -14.86
C SER A 2 0.79 13.61 -13.62
N VAL A 3 -0.27 13.11 -13.01
CA VAL A 3 -0.15 12.05 -12.01
C VAL A 3 0.51 10.87 -12.75
N PRO A 4 1.70 10.41 -12.36
CA PRO A 4 2.29 9.25 -13.01
C PRO A 4 1.30 8.09 -12.88
N PRO A 5 1.17 7.22 -13.90
CA PRO A 5 0.19 6.12 -13.89
C PRO A 5 0.32 5.22 -12.64
N ASP A 6 1.53 5.11 -12.09
CA ASP A 6 1.86 4.49 -10.80
C ASP A 6 1.08 5.07 -9.61
N ASN A 7 0.78 6.37 -9.62
CA ASN A 7 0.13 7.05 -8.51
C ASN A 7 -1.34 6.62 -8.35
N LYS A 8 -2.03 6.33 -9.46
CA LYS A 8 -3.44 5.91 -9.42
C LYS A 8 -3.58 4.50 -8.84
N ALA A 9 -2.68 3.59 -9.21
CA ALA A 9 -2.65 2.24 -8.66
C ALA A 9 -2.35 2.27 -7.15
N PHE A 10 -1.35 3.06 -6.73
CA PHE A 10 -1.03 3.24 -5.32
C PHE A 10 -2.17 3.86 -4.51
N GLU A 11 -2.80 4.93 -5.01
CA GLU A 11 -3.92 5.57 -4.30
C GLU A 11 -5.13 4.64 -4.17
N THR A 12 -5.39 3.81 -5.18
CA THR A 12 -6.42 2.75 -5.10
C THR A 12 -6.08 1.73 -4.02
N LEU A 13 -4.82 1.26 -3.99
CA LEU A 13 -4.34 0.31 -2.99
C LEU A 13 -4.40 0.90 -1.57
N ARG A 14 -4.03 2.16 -1.42
CA ARG A 14 -4.11 2.91 -0.16
C ARG A 14 -5.54 3.06 0.32
N ALA A 15 -6.48 3.34 -0.58
CA ALA A 15 -7.90 3.39 -0.25
C ALA A 15 -8.42 2.02 0.23
N ARG A 16 -8.05 0.93 -0.47
CA ARG A 16 -8.39 -0.45 -0.04
C ARG A 16 -7.79 -0.79 1.33
N ALA A 17 -6.54 -0.42 1.56
CA ALA A 17 -5.86 -0.58 2.84
C ALA A 17 -6.62 0.14 3.97
N ALA A 18 -7.03 1.40 3.73
CA ALA A 18 -7.80 2.19 4.68
C ALA A 18 -9.16 1.55 5.03
N LEU A 19 -9.87 0.99 4.04
CA LEU A 19 -11.12 0.26 4.27
C LEU A 19 -10.91 -1.01 5.12
N ALA A 20 -9.74 -1.63 5.02
CA ALA A 20 -9.36 -2.79 5.84
C ALA A 20 -8.77 -2.39 7.22
N GLY A 21 -8.73 -1.09 7.55
CA GLY A 21 -8.19 -0.58 8.82
C GLY A 21 -6.67 -0.47 8.86
N TYR A 22 -6.01 -0.45 7.70
CA TYR A 22 -4.58 -0.24 7.56
C TYR A 22 -4.28 1.17 7.04
N ARG A 23 -3.16 1.74 7.47
CA ARG A 23 -2.59 2.95 6.90
C ARG A 23 -1.41 2.56 6.01
N LEU A 24 -1.49 2.88 4.72
CA LEU A 24 -0.43 2.65 3.74
C LEU A 24 0.29 3.96 3.41
N LEU A 25 1.62 3.92 3.50
CA LEU A 25 2.53 5.00 3.14
C LEU A 25 3.59 4.45 2.18
N ARG A 26 4.15 5.32 1.33
CA ARG A 26 5.26 5.01 0.42
C ARG A 26 6.36 6.04 0.62
N THR A 27 7.61 5.61 0.66
CA THR A 27 8.74 6.56 0.65
C THR A 27 8.90 7.18 -0.72
N ASP A 28 9.47 8.39 -0.77
CA ASP A 28 9.76 9.05 -2.04
C ASP A 28 10.90 8.32 -2.75
N GLU A 29 10.81 8.21 -4.08
CA GLU A 29 11.85 7.59 -4.90
C GLU A 29 13.15 8.41 -4.91
N ARG A 30 13.09 9.71 -4.58
CA ARG A 30 14.24 10.60 -4.47
C ARG A 30 15.06 10.33 -3.21
N ASP A 31 14.44 9.77 -2.19
CA ASP A 31 15.11 9.38 -0.94
C ASP A 31 15.83 8.02 -1.06
N GLY A 32 15.70 7.34 -2.21
CA GLY A 32 16.34 6.06 -2.50
C GLY A 32 15.34 4.97 -2.88
N GLN A 33 15.60 3.73 -2.45
CA GLN A 33 14.73 2.60 -2.78
C GLN A 33 13.32 2.82 -2.19
N VAL A 34 12.29 2.74 -3.05
CA VAL A 34 10.89 2.83 -2.63
C VAL A 34 10.57 1.71 -1.63
N MET A 35 10.04 2.10 -0.48
CA MET A 35 9.53 1.22 0.55
C MET A 35 8.07 1.55 0.84
N TYR A 36 7.30 0.51 1.14
CA TYR A 36 5.91 0.60 1.55
C TYR A 36 5.82 0.37 3.04
N LEU A 37 5.25 1.32 3.77
CA LEU A 37 5.02 1.21 5.21
C LEU A 37 3.54 0.97 5.43
N VAL A 38 3.23 -0.21 5.98
CA VAL A 38 1.88 -0.62 6.35
C VAL A 38 1.76 -0.54 7.86
N GLU A 39 0.85 0.29 8.35
CA GLU A 39 0.55 0.44 9.77
C GLU A 39 -0.85 -0.08 10.09
N ARG A 40 -0.99 -0.87 11.15
CA ARG A 40 -2.29 -1.27 11.70
C ARG A 40 -2.21 -1.35 13.22
N SER A 41 -3.10 -0.65 13.90
CA SER A 41 -3.20 -0.65 15.36
C SER A 41 -1.85 -0.34 16.05
N GLY A 42 -1.07 0.60 15.50
CA GLY A 42 0.23 0.99 16.04
C GLY A 42 1.40 0.06 15.67
N ILE A 43 1.16 -1.04 14.94
CA ILE A 43 2.22 -1.91 14.43
C ILE A 43 2.57 -1.47 13.01
N VAL A 44 3.84 -1.12 12.77
CA VAL A 44 4.35 -0.73 11.46
C VAL A 44 5.16 -1.88 10.85
N ARG A 45 4.87 -2.23 9.59
CA ARG A 45 5.63 -3.19 8.79
C ARG A 45 6.15 -2.50 7.53
N ALA A 46 7.46 -2.61 7.30
CA ALA A 46 8.09 -2.15 6.07
C ALA A 46 8.17 -3.29 5.05
N LEU A 47 7.69 -3.02 3.83
CA LEU A 47 7.66 -3.95 2.71
C LEU A 47 8.40 -3.32 1.53
N ARG A 48 9.07 -4.15 0.74
CA ARG A 48 9.91 -3.70 -0.37
C ARG A 48 9.20 -3.74 -1.72
N THR A 49 8.10 -4.49 -1.83
CA THR A 49 7.34 -4.64 -3.07
C THR A 49 5.87 -4.31 -2.85
N ILE A 50 5.20 -3.87 -3.91
CA ILE A 50 3.76 -3.62 -3.90
C ILE A 50 2.96 -4.94 -3.83
N GLU A 51 3.49 -6.03 -4.37
CA GLU A 51 2.87 -7.36 -4.34
C GLU A 51 2.74 -7.89 -2.90
N ASP A 52 3.76 -7.68 -2.06
CA ASP A 52 3.70 -7.98 -0.62
C ASP A 52 2.58 -7.18 0.07
N VAL A 53 2.41 -5.92 -0.32
CA VAL A 53 1.37 -5.03 0.21
C VAL A 53 -0.01 -5.53 -0.23
N GLU A 54 -0.18 -5.91 -1.49
CA GLU A 54 -1.44 -6.44 -2.01
C GLU A 54 -1.84 -7.76 -1.33
N SER A 55 -0.89 -8.66 -1.11
CA SER A 55 -1.11 -9.93 -0.43
C SER A 55 -1.68 -9.76 0.98
N LEU A 56 -1.25 -8.71 1.71
CA LEU A 56 -1.78 -8.38 3.04
C LEU A 56 -3.26 -7.99 3.03
N PHE A 57 -3.75 -7.35 1.96
CA PHE A 57 -5.12 -6.83 1.89
C PHE A 57 -6.10 -7.78 1.20
N VAL A 58 -5.61 -8.65 0.31
CA VAL A 58 -6.41 -9.69 -0.35
C VAL A 58 -7.04 -10.64 0.66
N SER A 59 -6.40 -10.87 1.81
CA SER A 59 -6.94 -11.73 2.86
C SER A 59 -8.11 -11.10 3.66
N THR A 60 -8.31 -9.79 3.57
CA THR A 60 -9.35 -9.04 4.33
C THR A 60 -10.58 -8.66 3.50
N SER A 61 -10.45 -8.55 2.17
CA SER A 61 -11.59 -8.38 1.28
C SER A 61 -11.97 -9.75 0.72
N GLY A 62 -13.01 -10.37 1.27
CA GLY A 62 -13.60 -11.60 0.73
C GLY A 62 -14.22 -11.38 -0.66
N VAL A 63 -13.39 -11.14 -1.67
CA VAL A 63 -13.75 -11.30 -3.09
C VAL A 63 -13.04 -12.58 -3.52
N ARG A 64 -13.76 -13.69 -3.40
CA ARG A 64 -13.43 -14.93 -4.10
C ARG A 64 -13.61 -14.70 -5.62
N PRO A 65 -12.83 -15.42 -6.45
CA PRO A 65 -12.77 -15.23 -7.91
C PRO A 65 -14.14 -15.27 -8.58
#